data_AF-A0A496RCY5-F1
#
_entry.id   AF-A0A496RCY5-F1
#
_cell.length_a   1.000
_cell.length_b   1.000
_cell.length_c   1.000
_cell.angle_alpha   90.00
_cell.angle_beta   90.00
_cell.angle_gamma   90.00
#
_symmetry.space_group_name_H-M   'P 1'
#
loop_
_entity.id
_entity.type
_entity.pdbx_description
1 polymer ?
#
loop_
_entity_poly.entity_id
_entity_poly.type
_entity_poly.pdbx_seq_one_letter_code
_entity_poly.pdbx_strand_id
1 'polypeptide(L)' 'YYIDEGETKEIRLEASGILLNVIKCMYDLSYSEKNFKIDFLSIYLSESNMEAEVTVEITHG' A
#
# COMPACT_ATOMS: atom_id res chain seq x y z
N TYR A 1 7.62 -4.58 6.94
CA TYR A 1 6.67 -5.52 7.57
C TYR A 1 6.92 -6.91 7.02
N TYR A 2 6.78 -7.95 7.85
CA TYR A 2 6.90 -9.36 7.43
C TYR A 2 5.48 -9.97 7.39
N ILE A 3 5.14 -10.63 6.28
CA ILE A 3 3.84 -11.25 5.99
C ILE A 3 4.14 -12.71 5.63
N ASP A 4 3.52 -13.66 6.34
CA ASP A 4 3.69 -15.09 6.06
C ASP A 4 2.89 -15.52 4.82
N GLU A 5 3.31 -16.59 4.14
CA GLU A 5 2.57 -17.17 3.00
C GLU A 5 1.16 -17.62 3.42
N GLY A 6 0.15 -17.25 2.63
CA GLY A 6 -1.27 -17.45 2.94
C GLY A 6 -1.86 -16.44 3.93
N GLU A 7 -1.07 -15.51 4.46
CA GLU A 7 -1.53 -14.49 5.40
C GLU A 7 -1.94 -13.19 4.69
N THR A 8 -2.99 -12.56 5.20
CA THR A 8 -3.45 -11.23 4.79
C THR A 8 -3.17 -10.22 5.91
N LYS A 9 -2.56 -9.08 5.59
CA LYS A 9 -2.34 -7.99 6.55
C LYS A 9 -2.80 -6.64 6.04
N GLU A 10 -3.46 -5.88 6.93
CA GLU A 10 -3.65 -4.44 6.79
C GLU A 10 -2.33 -3.73 7.13
N ILE A 11 -1.86 -2.90 6.22
CA ILE A 11 -0.69 -2.05 6.40
C ILE A 11 -1.13 -0.61 6.22
N ARG A 12 -0.85 0.20 7.24
CA ARG A 12 -1.04 1.65 7.20
C ARG A 12 0.28 2.30 6.89
N LEU A 13 0.29 3.10 5.82
CA LEU A 13 1.43 3.86 5.36
C LEU A 13 1.10 5.34 5.46
N GLU A 14 1.90 6.05 6.23
CA GLU A 14 1.93 7.50 6.19
C GLU A 14 2.88 7.91 5.07
N ALA A 15 2.33 8.53 4.02
CA ALA A 15 3.12 9.03 2.92
C ALA A 15 3.11 10.56 2.94
N SER A 16 4.23 11.15 3.34
CA SER A 16 4.50 12.57 3.12
C SER A 16 4.96 12.77 1.67
N GLY A 17 4.07 13.24 0.80
CA GLY A 17 4.41 13.51 -0.59
C GLY A 17 3.23 13.46 -1.56
N ILE A 18 3.54 13.72 -2.84
CA ILE A 18 2.56 13.71 -3.93
C ILE A 18 2.02 12.28 -4.10
N LEU A 19 0.69 12.14 -4.15
CA LEU A 19 -0.10 10.93 -4.41
C LEU A 19 0.52 9.95 -5.43
N LEU A 20 1.22 10.48 -6.44
CA LEU A 20 1.93 9.73 -7.46
C LEU A 20 2.96 8.72 -6.90
N ASN A 21 3.66 9.06 -5.81
CA ASN A 21 4.66 8.17 -5.20
C ASN A 21 4.01 6.98 -4.48
N VAL A 22 2.84 7.19 -3.88
CA VAL A 22 2.04 6.11 -3.26
C VAL A 22 1.59 5.13 -4.33
N ILE A 23 1.01 5.63 -5.42
CA ILE A 23 0.54 4.80 -6.54
C ILE A 23 1.70 3.99 -7.13
N LYS A 24 2.86 4.62 -7.32
CA LYS A 24 4.05 3.93 -7.82
C LYS A 24 4.52 2.81 -6.88
N CYS A 25 4.53 3.04 -5.57
CA CYS A 25 4.89 2.01 -4.59
C CYS A 25 3.93 0.81 -4.63
N MET A 26 2.61 1.06 -4.76
CA MET A 26 1.62 -0.01 -4.87
C MET A 26 1.75 -0.80 -6.17
N TYR A 27 2.09 -0.12 -7.27
CA TYR A 27 2.41 -0.77 -8.53
C TYR A 27 3.61 -1.70 -8.38
N ASP A 28 4.72 -1.22 -7.83
CA ASP A 28 5.93 -2.03 -7.64
C ASP A 28 5.69 -3.27 -6.75
N LEU A 29 4.81 -3.16 -5.75
CA LEU A 29 4.41 -4.30 -4.91
C LEU A 29 3.62 -5.37 -5.67
N SER A 30 2.66 -4.95 -6.49
CA SER A 30 1.78 -5.84 -7.27
C SER A 30 2.54 -6.60 -8.34
N TYR A 31 3.66 -6.06 -8.82
CA TYR A 31 4.53 -6.67 -9.83
C TYR A 31 5.80 -7.29 -9.25
N SER A 32 5.92 -7.36 -7.92
CA SER A 32 7.07 -8.02 -7.30
C SER A 32 6.99 -9.54 -7.51
N GLU A 33 8.15 -10.19 -7.70
CA GLU A 33 8.25 -11.65 -7.87
C GLU A 33 7.81 -12.44 -6.62
N LYS A 34 7.46 -11.76 -5.52
CA LYS A 34 7.13 -12.33 -4.23
C LYS A 34 5.65 -12.71 -4.06
N ASN A 35 4.90 -12.86 -5.16
CA ASN A 35 3.49 -13.28 -5.13
C ASN A 35 2.62 -12.49 -4.14
N PHE A 36 2.80 -11.18 -4.04
CA PHE A 36 1.93 -10.33 -3.24
C PHE A 36 0.74 -9.87 -4.05
N LYS A 37 -0.46 -10.04 -3.48
CA LYS A 37 -1.70 -9.53 -4.04
C LYS A 37 -2.20 -8.39 -3.16
N ILE A 38 -2.53 -7.26 -3.79
CA ILE A 38 -3.24 -6.16 -3.12
C ILE A 38 -4.73 -6.48 -3.18
N ASP A 39 -5.35 -6.76 -2.03
CA ASP A 39 -6.78 -7.07 -1.93
C ASP A 39 -7.63 -5.80 -1.79
N PHE A 40 -7.09 -4.77 -1.13
CA PHE A 40 -7.76 -3.50 -0.91
C PHE A 40 -6.78 -2.33 -0.82
N LEU A 41 -7.18 -1.16 -1.32
CA LEU A 41 -6.42 0.09 -1.25
C LEU A 41 -7.36 1.27 -0.95
N SER A 42 -7.09 2.00 0.12
CA SER A 42 -7.75 3.26 0.49
C SER A 42 -6.72 4.36 0.65
N ILE A 43 -7.02 5.54 0.09
CA ILE A 43 -6.17 6.72 0.17
C ILE A 43 -7.01 7.88 0.67
N TYR A 44 -6.63 8.44 1.81
CA TYR A 44 -7.19 9.66 2.36
C TYR A 44 -6.19 10.79 2.18
N LEU A 45 -6.60 11.86 1.52
CA LEU A 45 -5.80 13.07 1.34
C LEU A 45 -6.23 14.10 2.38
N SER A 46 -5.27 14.65 3.13
CA SER A 46 -5.55 15.78 4.02
C SER A 46 -5.91 17.04 3.21
N GLU A 47 -6.62 17.98 3.83
CA GLU A 47 -7.09 19.21 3.15
C GLU A 47 -5.97 20.07 2.56
N SER A 48 -4.72 19.91 3.01
CA SER A 48 -3.54 20.58 2.46
C SER A 48 -2.89 19.84 1.28
N ASN A 49 -3.35 18.63 0.96
CA ASN A 49 -2.75 17.68 0.00
C ASN A 49 -1.26 17.35 0.28
N MET A 50 -0.73 17.74 1.44
CA MET A 50 0.66 17.51 1.81
C MET A 50 0.87 16.17 2.52
N GLU A 51 -0.21 15.57 3.01
CA GLU A 51 -0.19 14.31 3.75
C GLU A 51 -1.26 13.38 3.17
N ALA A 52 -0.86 12.14 2.88
CA ALA A 52 -1.76 11.07 2.46
C ALA A 52 -1.68 9.93 3.48
N GLU A 53 -2.83 9.53 4.02
CA GLU A 53 -2.97 8.29 4.78
C GLU A 53 -3.38 7.19 3.81
N VAL A 54 -2.60 6.12 3.75
CA VAL A 54 -2.81 5.01 2.83
C VAL A 54 -3.01 3.75 3.63
N THR A 55 -4.14 3.10 3.45
CA THR A 55 -4.39 1.76 3.99
C THR A 55 -4.38 0.77 2.85
N VAL A 56 -3.54 -0.25 2.94
CA VAL A 56 -3.47 -1.33 1.96
C VAL A 56 -3.66 -2.67 2.67
N GLU A 57 -4.48 -3.54 2.10
CA GLU A 57 -4.58 -4.93 2.51
C GLU A 57 -3.82 -5.78 1.50
N ILE A 58 -2.82 -6.53 1.96
CA ILE A 58 -1.95 -7.35 1.12
C ILE A 58 -2.00 -8.81 1.59
N THR A 59 -2.20 -9.72 0.65
CA THR A 59 -2.06 -11.16 0.83
C THR A 59 -0.78 -11.67 0.17
N HIS A 60 0.00 -12.48 0.87
CA HIS A 60 1.09 -13.25 0.27
C HIS A 60 0.51 -14.58 -0.23
N GLY A 61 0.52 -14.79 -1.55
CA GLY A 61 -0.07 -15.96 -2.18
C GLY A 61 0.82 -17.19 -2.15
#